data_AF-A0A416WG64-F1
#
_entry.id   AF-A0A416WG64-F1
#
_cell.length_a   1.000
_cell.length_b   1.000
_cell.length_c   1.000
_cell.angle_alpha   90.00
_cell.angle_beta   90.00
_cell.angle_gamma   90.00
#
_symmetry.space_group_name_H-M   'P 1'
#
loop_
_entity.id
_entity.type
_entity.pdbx_description
1 polymer ?
#
loop_
_entity_poly.entity_id
_entity_poly.type
_entity_poly.pdbx_seq_one_letter_code
_entity_poly.pdbx_strand_id
1 'polypeptide(L)' 'MTTPLLIGGIGMQEMLLIALVVLLFFGGKKIPELMKGIGKGVRSFKEGMNNLEKEIEESTKKE' A
#
# COMPACT_ATOMS: atom_id res chain seq x y z
N MET A 1 -37.82 5.36 0.79
CA MET A 1 -37.47 4.84 2.14
C MET A 1 -35.96 4.93 2.27
N THR A 2 -35.45 5.94 2.97
CA THR A 2 -34.03 6.14 3.23
C THR A 2 -33.64 5.26 4.42
N THR A 3 -33.17 4.04 4.16
CA THR A 3 -32.51 3.24 5.18
C THR A 3 -31.28 4.00 5.66
N PRO A 4 -31.09 4.21 6.97
CA PRO A 4 -29.93 4.91 7.47
C PRO A 4 -28.71 4.06 7.12
N LEU A 5 -27.87 4.64 6.26
CA LEU A 5 -26.66 4.06 5.67
C LEU A 5 -25.78 3.33 6.71
N LEU A 6 -25.84 3.78 7.97
CA LEU A 6 -24.99 3.37 9.08
C LEU A 6 -25.23 1.96 9.66
N ILE A 7 -26.31 1.25 9.30
CA ILE A 7 -26.65 -0.05 9.96
C ILE A 7 -26.46 -1.26 9.03
N GLY A 8 -26.16 -1.04 7.74
CA GLY A 8 -26.16 -2.10 6.71
C GLY A 8 -24.82 -2.73 6.34
N GLY A 9 -23.71 -2.35 7.00
CA GLY A 9 -22.36 -2.70 6.59
C GLY A 9 -21.74 -1.64 5.67
N ILE A 10 -20.40 -1.55 5.67
CA ILE A 10 -19.66 -0.53 4.92
C ILE A 10 -19.92 -0.73 3.42
N GLY A 11 -20.86 0.04 2.89
CA GLY A 11 -21.18 0.09 1.48
C GLY A 11 -20.18 0.96 0.72
N MET A 12 -20.24 0.89 -0.62
CA MET A 12 -19.43 1.72 -1.52
C MET A 12 -19.56 3.23 -1.22
N GLN A 13 -20.74 3.65 -0.77
CA GLN A 13 -21.03 5.05 -0.43
C GLN A 13 -20.26 5.53 0.82
N GLU A 14 -20.10 4.69 1.85
CA GLU A 14 -19.35 5.05 3.05
C GLU A 14 -17.85 5.03 2.78
N MET A 15 -17.36 4.07 1.99
CA MET A 15 -15.96 4.09 1.53
C MET A 15 -15.62 5.35 0.74
N LEU A 16 -16.52 5.81 -0.13
CA LEU A 16 -16.36 7.08 -0.84
C LEU A 16 -16.36 8.29 0.11
N LEU A 17 -17.24 8.30 1.11
CA LEU A 17 -17.28 9.37 2.11
C LEU A 17 -15.99 9.42 2.95
N ILE A 18 -15.51 8.26 3.42
CA ILE A 18 -14.25 8.15 4.16
C ILE A 18 -13.08 8.59 3.28
N ALA A 19 -13.01 8.12 2.04
CA ALA A 19 -11.99 8.52 1.08
C ALA A 19 -11.99 10.04 0.86
N LEU A 20 -13.18 10.66 0.75
CA LEU A 20 -13.33 12.10 0.60
C LEU A 20 -12.82 12.86 1.85
N VAL A 21 -13.17 12.41 3.05
CA VAL A 21 -12.66 13.00 4.29
C VAL A 21 -11.14 12.88 4.35
N VAL A 22 -10.59 11.69 4.13
CA VAL A 22 -9.13 11.47 4.10
C VAL A 22 -8.48 12.36 3.03
N LEU A 23 -9.08 12.51 1.86
CA LEU A 23 -8.59 13.37 0.78
C LEU A 23 -8.59 14.86 1.17
N LEU A 24 -9.56 15.33 1.95
CA LEU A 24 -9.60 16.71 2.44
C LEU A 24 -8.53 16.96 3.51
N PHE A 25 -8.33 16.02 4.44
CA PHE A 25 -7.33 16.16 5.51
C PHE A 25 -5.89 16.01 5.02
N PHE A 26 -5.62 15.00 4.19
CA PHE A 26 -4.27 14.71 3.69
C PHE A 26 -3.97 15.43 2.37
N GLY A 27 -4.99 15.82 1.61
CA GLY A 27 -4.86 16.38 0.27
C GLY A 27 -4.62 15.29 -0.79
N GLY A 28 -5.17 15.50 -1.99
CA GLY A 28 -5.04 14.54 -3.11
C GLY A 28 -3.63 14.31 -3.63
N LYS A 29 -2.66 15.14 -3.24
CA LYS A 29 -1.25 14.98 -3.63
C LYS A 29 -0.46 14.09 -2.68
N LYS A 30 -0.82 14.02 -1.39
CA LYS A 30 -0.05 13.26 -0.39
C LYS A 30 -0.23 11.75 -0.51
N ILE A 31 -1.42 11.28 -0.86
CA ILE A 31 -1.64 9.83 -1.02
C ILE A 31 -0.78 9.24 -2.15
N PRO A 32 -0.75 9.80 -3.37
CA PRO A 32 0.13 9.32 -4.44
C PRO A 32 1.63 9.43 -4.08
N GLU A 33 2.02 10.47 -3.35
CA GLU A 33 3.40 10.67 -2.92
C GLU A 33 3.85 9.61 -1.90
N LEU A 34 3.00 9.32 -0.92
CA LEU A 34 3.22 8.23 0.04
C LEU A 34 3.25 6.86 -0.64
N MET A 35 2.33 6.59 -1.57
CA MET A 35 2.32 5.35 -2.36
C MET A 35 3.60 5.18 -3.19
N LYS A 36 4.09 6.27 -3.82
CA LYS A 36 5.38 6.25 -4.55
C LYS A 36 6.55 5.97 -3.61
N GLY A 37 6.56 6.57 -2.42
CA GLY A 37 7.59 6.33 -1.39
C GLY A 37 7.60 4.87 -0.93
N ILE A 38 6.44 4.35 -0.54
CA ILE A 38 6.27 2.95 -0.12
C ILE A 38 6.64 1.99 -1.27
N GLY A 39 6.17 2.26 -2.48
CA GLY A 39 6.46 1.42 -3.65
C GLY A 39 7.94 1.34 -3.98
N LYS A 40 8.68 2.46 -3.86
CA LYS A 40 10.15 2.46 -4.00
C LYS A 40 10.81 1.65 -2.89
N GLY A 41 10.40 1.84 -1.63
CA GLY A 41 10.94 1.10 -0.49
C GLY A 41 10.75 -0.41 -0.61
N VAL A 42 9.52 -0.84 -0.95
CA VAL A 42 9.19 -2.26 -1.16
C VAL A 42 10.01 -2.85 -2.32
N ARG A 43 10.19 -2.10 -3.41
CA ARG A 43 11.01 -2.54 -4.55
C ARG A 43 12.47 -2.73 -4.16
N SER A 44 13.10 -1.74 -3.53
CA SER A 44 14.49 -1.82 -3.08
C SER A 44 14.69 -2.94 -2.05
N PHE A 45 13.73 -3.15 -1.16
CA PHE A 45 13.75 -4.25 -0.20
C PHE A 45 13.75 -5.61 -0.91
N LYS A 46 12.86 -5.79 -1.89
CA LYS A 46 12.78 -7.04 -2.67
C LYS A 46 14.03 -7.29 -3.52
N GLU A 47 14.59 -6.24 -4.12
CA GLU A 47 15.85 -6.33 -4.89
C GLU A 47 17.02 -6.72 -3.97
N GLY A 48 17.12 -6.14 -2.78
CA GLY A 48 18.12 -6.50 -1.78
C GLY A 48 18.01 -7.97 -1.33
N MET A 49 16.81 -8.44 -1.01
CA MET A 49 16.58 -9.84 -0.64
C MET A 49 17.00 -10.82 -1.75
N ASN A 50 16.63 -10.54 -3.00
CA ASN A 50 16.98 -11.41 -4.13
C ASN A 50 18.49 -11.48 -4.38
N ASN A 51 19.23 -10.39 -4.14
CA ASN A 51 20.68 -10.40 -4.28
C ASN A 51 21.35 -11.21 -3.16
N LEU A 52 20.87 -11.08 -1.93
CA LEU A 52 21.34 -11.88 -0.79
C LEU A 52 21.10 -13.38 -1.03
N GLU A 53 19.92 -13.76 -1.51
CA GLU A 53 19.59 -15.16 -1.84
C GLU A 53 20.55 -15.75 -2.88
N LYS A 54 20.85 -15.00 -3.95
CA LYS A 54 21.82 -15.41 -4.97
C LYS A 54 23.24 -15.53 -4.43
N GLU A 55 23.66 -14.62 -3.57
CA GLU A 55 25.01 -14.64 -2.97
C GLU A 55 25.17 -15.85 -2.02
N ILE A 56 24.11 -16.24 -1.31
CA ILE A 56 24.05 -17.45 -0.47
C ILE A 56 24.09 -18.72 -1.34
N GLU A 57 23.37 -18.74 -2.47
CA GLU A 57 23.39 -19.88 -3.40
C GLU A 57 24.75 -20.05 -4.09
N GLU A 58 25.39 -18.96 -4.53
CA GLU A 58 26.70 -19.00 -5.18
C GLU A 58 27.84 -19.38 -4.23
N SER A 59 27.75 -18.98 -2.96
CA SER A 59 28.73 -19.33 -1.93
C SER A 59 28.60 -20.79 -1.50
N THR A 60 27.40 -21.35 -1.46
CA THR A 60 27.15 -22.78 -1.15
C THR A 60 27.53 -23.72 -2.31
N LYS A 61 27.53 -23.24 -3.56
CA LYS A 61 27.85 -24.07 -4.74
C LYS A 61 29.34 -24.11 -5.10
N LYS A 62 30.17 -23.31 -4.42
CA LYS A 62 31.63 -23.24 -4.64
C LYS A 62 32.46 -24.03 -3.63
N GLU A 63 31.83 -24.68 -2.65
CA GLU A 63 32.46 -25.68 -1.77
C GLU A 63 32.25 -27.11 -2.28
#